data_AF-A0A644T9R2-F1
#
_entry.id   AF-A0A644T9R2-F1
#
_cell.length_a   1.000
_cell.length_b   1.000
_cell.length_c   1.000
_cell.angle_alpha   90.00
_cell.angle_beta   90.00
_cell.angle_gamma   90.00
#
_symmetry.space_group_name_H-M   'P 1'
#
loop_
_entity.id
_entity.type
_entity.pdbx_description
1 polymer ?
#
loop_
_entity_poly.entity_id
_entity_poly.type
_entity_poly.pdbx_seq_one_letter_code
_entity_poly.pdbx_strand_id
1 'polypeptide(L)'
;MKIFWPEIEEERAIPNLYNTIYRVKQVLKKLPLSPKIQKINEGYILEAQRNLSDLGEFLEVMKQSKENSDFPLEASISLFFSYATPLFGDKDYFWSLHIEKYVAQEYGKLCHKLLLYYYEQNQLQKGEEIIQHYMTQYIEDEEMLREWLKLVAHWQGYEEKSDEYRHRFNEKLASAELPLLE
;
A
#
# COMPACT_ATOMS: atom_id res chain seq x y z
N MET A 1 1.33 -26.36 0.00
CA MET A 1 0.98 -26.52 -1.44
C MET A 1 -0.45 -26.13 -1.77
N LYS A 2 -1.43 -26.43 -0.91
CA LYS A 2 -2.84 -26.01 -1.05
C LYS A 2 -3.05 -24.51 -1.29
N ILE A 3 -2.12 -23.65 -0.84
CA ILE A 3 -2.18 -22.20 -1.03
C ILE A 3 -1.87 -21.76 -2.47
N PHE A 4 -1.00 -22.49 -3.19
CA PHE A 4 -0.61 -22.15 -4.56
C PHE A 4 -1.41 -22.95 -5.60
N TRP A 5 -1.75 -24.20 -5.27
CA TRP A 5 -2.50 -25.11 -6.13
C TRP A 5 -3.50 -25.89 -5.28
N PRO A 6 -4.64 -25.29 -4.88
CA PRO A 6 -5.65 -25.97 -4.08
C PRO A 6 -6.23 -27.19 -4.81
N GLU A 7 -6.29 -27.13 -6.14
CA GLU A 7 -6.89 -28.14 -7.02
C GLU A 7 -5.94 -29.29 -7.39
N ILE A 8 -4.65 -29.22 -7.04
CA ILE A 8 -3.64 -30.19 -7.47
C ILE A 8 -3.27 -31.12 -6.30
N GLU A 9 -3.31 -32.42 -6.55
CA GLU A 9 -2.82 -33.43 -5.61
C GLU A 9 -1.36 -33.18 -5.22
N GLU A 10 -1.04 -33.38 -3.96
CA GLU A 10 0.25 -33.01 -3.38
C GLU A 10 1.45 -33.64 -4.10
N GLU A 11 1.31 -34.89 -4.52
CA GLU A 11 2.32 -35.65 -5.27
C GLU A 11 2.72 -34.97 -6.60
N ARG A 12 1.78 -34.25 -7.23
CA ARG A 12 2.02 -33.49 -8.47
C ARG A 12 2.45 -32.05 -8.20
N ALA A 13 2.10 -31.50 -7.04
CA ALA A 13 2.46 -30.14 -6.66
C ALA A 13 3.93 -30.01 -6.22
N ILE A 14 4.53 -31.06 -5.63
CA ILE A 14 5.93 -31.04 -5.17
C ILE A 14 6.93 -30.80 -6.32
N PRO A 15 6.90 -31.56 -7.44
CA PRO A 15 7.80 -31.33 -8.56
C PRO A 15 7.65 -29.92 -9.16
N ASN A 16 6.42 -29.39 -9.20
CA ASN A 16 6.14 -28.03 -9.68
C ASN A 16 6.79 -26.98 -8.78
N LEU A 17 6.71 -27.14 -7.46
CA LEU A 17 7.38 -26.26 -6.51
C LEU A 17 8.90 -26.27 -6.72
N TYR A 18 9.53 -27.45 -6.86
CA TYR A 18 10.96 -27.55 -7.10
C TYR A 18 11.39 -26.86 -8.39
N ASN A 19 10.65 -27.08 -9.48
CA ASN A 19 10.92 -26.44 -10.76
C ASN A 19 10.77 -24.91 -10.69
N THR A 20 9.74 -24.42 -10.00
CA THR A 20 9.54 -22.98 -9.78
C THR A 20 10.69 -22.38 -8.97
N ILE A 21 11.07 -22.98 -7.84
CA ILE A 21 12.19 -22.50 -7.02
C ILE A 21 13.50 -22.52 -7.81
N TYR A 22 13.73 -23.55 -8.63
CA TYR A 22 14.90 -23.61 -9.50
C TYR A 22 14.93 -22.43 -10.49
N ARG A 23 13.81 -22.15 -11.17
CA ARG A 23 13.70 -21.03 -12.11
C ARG A 23 13.93 -19.68 -11.41
N VAL A 24 13.33 -19.48 -10.23
CA VAL A 24 13.55 -18.27 -9.42
C VAL A 24 15.02 -18.12 -9.05
N LYS A 25 15.68 -19.18 -8.58
CA LYS A 25 17.13 -19.17 -8.28
C LYS A 25 17.97 -18.78 -9.49
N GLN A 26 17.64 -19.24 -10.69
CA GLN A 26 18.36 -18.87 -11.92
C GLN A 26 18.20 -17.38 -12.27
N VAL A 27 17.03 -16.79 -11.99
CA VAL A 27 16.80 -15.35 -12.16
C VAL A 27 17.58 -14.56 -11.11
N LEU A 28 17.47 -14.92 -9.83
CA LEU A 28 18.14 -14.20 -8.73
C LEU A 28 19.67 -14.16 -8.87
N LYS A 29 20.28 -15.22 -9.42
CA LYS A 29 21.73 -15.26 -9.73
C LYS A 29 22.19 -14.16 -10.69
N LYS A 30 21.29 -13.64 -11.52
CA LYS A 30 21.59 -12.56 -12.48
C LYS A 30 21.48 -11.17 -11.86
N LEU A 31 20.93 -11.05 -10.65
CA LEU A 31 20.74 -9.77 -9.98
C LEU A 31 22.01 -9.35 -9.21
N PRO A 32 22.32 -8.04 -9.21
CA PRO A 32 23.35 -7.49 -8.34
C PRO A 32 22.98 -7.73 -6.87
N LEU A 33 23.97 -7.94 -6.00
CA LEU A 33 23.80 -8.28 -4.57
C LEU A 33 23.23 -9.70 -4.31
N SER A 34 22.90 -10.44 -5.37
CA SER A 34 22.59 -11.88 -5.41
C SER A 34 21.82 -12.43 -4.20
N PRO A 35 20.53 -12.07 -4.05
CA PRO A 35 19.64 -12.73 -3.09
C PRO A 35 19.68 -14.25 -3.25
N LYS A 36 19.65 -14.99 -2.14
CA LYS A 36 19.80 -16.45 -2.14
C LYS A 36 18.57 -17.12 -1.60
N ILE A 37 18.11 -18.15 -2.29
CA ILE A 37 17.08 -19.05 -1.75
C ILE A 37 17.77 -20.25 -1.10
N GLN A 38 17.67 -20.34 0.22
CA GLN A 38 18.12 -21.50 0.99
C GLN A 38 16.98 -22.50 1.18
N LYS A 39 17.29 -23.80 1.11
CA LYS A 39 16.34 -24.85 1.48
C LYS A 39 16.53 -25.13 2.97
N ILE A 40 15.44 -25.10 3.72
CA ILE A 40 15.39 -25.46 5.14
C ILE A 40 14.50 -26.70 5.31
N ASN A 41 14.47 -27.29 6.52
CA ASN A 41 13.74 -28.53 6.79
C ASN A 41 12.28 -28.48 6.34
N GLU A 42 11.61 -27.33 6.49
CA GLU A 42 10.17 -27.17 6.22
C GLU A 42 9.87 -26.24 5.03
N GLY A 43 10.86 -25.90 4.20
CA GLY A 43 10.60 -25.03 3.05
C GLY A 43 11.81 -24.28 2.51
N TYR A 44 11.59 -23.01 2.17
CA TYR A 44 12.58 -22.15 1.55
C TYR A 44 12.60 -20.78 2.22
N ILE A 45 13.80 -20.24 2.39
CA ILE A 45 14.01 -18.86 2.85
C ILE A 45 14.69 -18.08 1.73
N LEU A 46 14.17 -16.88 1.43
CA LEU A 46 14.85 -15.90 0.60
C LEU A 46 15.68 -14.98 1.50
N GLU A 47 16.99 -15.06 1.39
CA GLU A 47 17.94 -14.21 2.11
C GLU A 47 18.45 -13.08 1.23
N ALA A 48 18.48 -11.88 1.80
CA ALA A 48 18.95 -10.67 1.13
C ALA A 48 19.62 -9.74 2.14
N GLN A 49 20.59 -8.95 1.68
CA GLN A 49 21.28 -7.95 2.51
C GLN A 49 20.45 -6.66 2.71
N ARG A 50 19.40 -6.48 1.91
CA ARG A 50 18.48 -5.34 1.96
C ARG A 50 17.06 -5.81 1.69
N ASN A 51 16.08 -4.99 2.04
CA ASN A 51 14.70 -5.22 1.61
C ASN A 51 14.65 -5.29 0.07
N LEU A 52 13.96 -6.31 -0.44
CA LEU A 52 13.80 -6.56 -1.88
C LEU A 52 12.40 -6.25 -2.39
N SER A 53 11.57 -5.71 -1.52
CA SER A 53 10.17 -5.40 -1.79
C SER A 53 9.87 -4.02 -1.24
N ASP A 54 9.26 -3.23 -2.10
CA ASP A 54 8.50 -2.02 -1.79
C ASP A 54 7.60 -2.17 -0.56
N LEU A 55 6.86 -3.28 -0.44
CA LEU A 55 6.06 -3.58 0.73
C LEU A 55 6.92 -3.72 2.00
N GLY A 56 8.06 -4.39 1.90
CA GLY A 56 9.00 -4.51 3.03
C GLY A 56 9.57 -3.16 3.46
N GLU A 57 9.92 -2.31 2.50
CA GLU A 57 10.35 -0.92 2.75
C GLU A 57 9.23 -0.09 3.39
N PHE A 58 8.00 -0.23 2.88
CA PHE A 58 6.83 0.45 3.41
C PHE A 58 6.57 0.08 4.87
N LEU A 59 6.56 -1.20 5.19
CA LEU A 59 6.31 -1.68 6.55
C LEU A 59 7.39 -1.25 7.53
N GLU A 60 8.65 -1.16 7.10
CA GLU A 60 9.75 -0.68 7.92
C GLU A 60 9.61 0.81 8.26
N VAL A 61 9.28 1.65 7.27
CA VAL A 61 8.98 3.08 7.51
C VAL A 61 7.81 3.25 8.47
N MET A 62 6.73 2.49 8.27
CA MET A 62 5.56 2.54 9.15
C MET A 62 5.86 2.08 10.58
N LYS A 63 6.76 1.10 10.75
CA LYS A 63 7.22 0.66 12.06
C LYS A 63 8.03 1.76 12.76
N GLN A 64 8.99 2.37 12.08
CA GLN A 64 9.80 3.47 12.62
C GLN A 64 8.94 4.68 13.01
N SER A 65 7.91 4.98 12.20
CA SER A 65 6.92 6.04 12.46
C SER A 65 6.04 5.78 13.70
N LYS A 66 5.94 4.53 14.18
CA LYS A 66 5.25 4.20 15.45
C LYS A 66 6.17 4.33 16.66
N GLU A 67 7.46 4.06 16.48
CA GLU A 67 8.45 4.00 17.56
C GLU A 67 9.09 5.37 17.87
N ASN A 68 9.19 6.26 16.87
CA ASN A 68 9.81 7.58 17.00
C ASN A 68 8.80 8.72 16.85
N SER A 69 9.00 9.80 17.62
CA SER A 69 8.21 11.04 17.52
C SER A 69 8.41 11.75 16.18
N ASP A 70 9.63 11.68 15.63
CA ASP A 70 9.94 12.17 14.29
C ASP A 70 9.78 11.02 13.29
N PHE A 71 8.74 11.08 12.47
CA PHE A 71 8.60 10.18 11.34
C PHE A 71 9.43 10.71 10.15
N PRO A 72 10.13 9.86 9.39
CA PRO A 72 11.01 10.31 8.31
C PRO A 72 10.16 10.87 7.15
N LEU A 73 9.95 12.18 7.14
CA LEU A 73 8.98 12.86 6.29
C LEU A 73 9.23 12.63 4.80
N GLU A 74 10.43 12.90 4.30
CA GLU A 74 10.74 12.79 2.87
C GLU A 74 10.60 11.34 2.38
N ALA A 75 11.08 10.38 3.18
CA ALA A 75 10.94 8.96 2.88
C ALA A 75 9.45 8.56 2.86
N SER A 76 8.66 9.06 3.82
CA SER A 76 7.23 8.80 3.94
C SER A 76 6.43 9.36 2.77
N ILE A 77 6.74 10.58 2.32
CA ILE A 77 6.12 11.19 1.15
C ILE A 77 6.47 10.42 -0.11
N SER A 78 7.76 10.12 -0.33
CA SER A 78 8.22 9.36 -1.50
C SER A 78 7.53 8.00 -1.56
N LEU A 79 7.48 7.32 -0.42
CA LEU A 79 6.84 6.02 -0.28
C LEU A 79 5.34 6.11 -0.58
N PHE A 80 4.65 7.10 -0.02
CA PHE A 80 3.21 7.30 -0.18
C PHE A 80 2.78 7.43 -1.65
N PHE A 81 3.53 8.19 -2.45
CA PHE A 81 3.25 8.36 -3.88
C PHE A 81 3.76 7.22 -4.76
N SER A 82 4.73 6.43 -4.28
CA SER A 82 5.26 5.27 -5.01
C SER A 82 4.45 4.00 -4.80
N TYR A 83 3.62 3.96 -3.74
CA TYR A 83 2.88 2.76 -3.36
C TYR A 83 1.73 2.52 -4.34
N ALA A 84 1.76 1.36 -4.98
CA ALA A 84 0.71 0.92 -5.91
C ALA A 84 -0.24 -0.04 -5.21
N THR A 85 -1.54 0.22 -5.35
CA THR A 85 -2.62 -0.59 -4.81
C THR A 85 -3.50 -1.15 -5.92
N PRO A 86 -4.15 -2.30 -5.71
CA PRO A 86 -4.05 -3.20 -4.55
C PRO A 86 -2.74 -4.02 -4.51
N LEU A 87 -2.45 -4.65 -3.37
CA LEU A 87 -1.27 -5.50 -3.22
C LEU A 87 -1.34 -6.69 -4.20
N PHE A 88 -0.29 -6.88 -5.00
CA PHE A 88 -0.23 -7.85 -6.10
C PHE A 88 -1.13 -7.55 -7.32
N GLY A 89 -1.78 -6.39 -7.37
CA GLY A 89 -2.58 -5.95 -8.51
C GLY A 89 -3.85 -6.79 -8.68
N ASP A 90 -4.10 -7.28 -9.89
CA ASP A 90 -5.27 -8.09 -10.26
C ASP A 90 -5.22 -9.55 -9.79
N LYS A 91 -4.27 -9.89 -8.90
CA LYS A 91 -4.04 -11.26 -8.48
C LYS A 91 -4.72 -11.56 -7.16
N ASP A 92 -5.85 -12.27 -7.26
CA ASP A 92 -6.66 -12.70 -6.12
C ASP A 92 -6.06 -13.91 -5.38
N TYR A 93 -4.87 -13.75 -4.81
CA TYR A 93 -4.30 -14.75 -3.94
C TYR A 93 -5.08 -14.78 -2.62
N PHE A 94 -5.87 -15.83 -2.37
CA PHE A 94 -6.63 -15.96 -1.11
C PHE A 94 -5.77 -15.79 0.15
N TRP A 95 -4.51 -16.22 0.11
CA TRP A 95 -3.59 -16.07 1.23
C TRP A 95 -3.15 -14.63 1.44
N SER A 96 -3.21 -13.74 0.44
CA SER A 96 -2.78 -12.35 0.57
C SER A 96 -3.88 -11.42 1.11
N LEU A 97 -5.15 -11.85 1.15
CA LEU A 97 -6.27 -10.98 1.57
C LEU A 97 -6.04 -10.29 2.92
N HIS A 98 -5.49 -11.02 3.90
CA HIS A 98 -5.23 -10.47 5.22
C HIS A 98 -4.11 -9.43 5.22
N ILE A 99 -3.03 -9.68 4.45
CA ILE A 99 -1.90 -8.76 4.36
C ILE A 99 -2.28 -7.53 3.54
N GLU A 100 -3.03 -7.69 2.46
CA GLU A 100 -3.56 -6.59 1.66
C GLU A 100 -4.41 -5.65 2.52
N LYS A 101 -5.37 -6.19 3.28
CA LYS A 101 -6.18 -5.41 4.22
C LYS A 101 -5.33 -4.69 5.25
N TYR A 102 -4.34 -5.37 5.82
CA TYR A 102 -3.43 -4.77 6.79
C TYR A 102 -2.63 -3.61 6.18
N VAL A 103 -2.12 -3.77 4.96
CA VAL A 103 -1.33 -2.74 4.30
C VAL A 103 -2.19 -1.55 3.90
N ALA A 104 -3.42 -1.78 3.42
CA ALA A 104 -4.38 -0.70 3.15
C ALA A 104 -4.63 0.14 4.42
N GLN A 105 -4.79 -0.50 5.59
CA GLN A 105 -4.93 0.21 6.87
C GLN A 105 -3.69 1.01 7.25
N GLU A 106 -2.49 0.46 7.06
CA GLU A 106 -1.25 1.19 7.33
C GLU A 106 -1.06 2.36 6.34
N TYR A 107 -1.48 2.20 5.09
CA TYR A 107 -1.47 3.27 4.09
C TYR A 107 -2.43 4.41 4.44
N GLY A 108 -3.65 4.10 4.90
CA GLY A 108 -4.58 5.09 5.43
C GLY A 108 -4.01 5.84 6.64
N LYS A 109 -3.34 5.15 7.57
CA LYS A 109 -2.64 5.81 8.70
C LYS A 109 -1.55 6.75 8.23
N LEU A 110 -0.78 6.37 7.19
CA LEU A 110 0.24 7.22 6.61
C LEU A 110 -0.38 8.49 5.98
N CYS A 111 -1.46 8.32 5.21
CA CYS A 111 -2.24 9.43 4.64
C CYS A 111 -2.64 10.43 5.73
N HIS A 112 -3.29 9.94 6.79
CA HIS A 112 -3.73 10.79 7.90
C HIS A 112 -2.58 11.54 8.57
N LYS A 113 -1.44 10.88 8.84
CA LYS A 113 -0.25 11.53 9.41
C LYS A 113 0.27 12.65 8.51
N LEU A 114 0.34 12.42 7.20
CA LEU A 114 0.79 13.44 6.24
C LEU A 114 -0.17 14.63 6.15
N LEU A 115 -1.48 14.38 6.24
CA LEU A 115 -2.49 15.45 6.28
C LEU A 115 -2.35 16.31 7.53
N LEU A 116 -2.19 15.70 8.71
CA LEU A 116 -1.94 16.43 9.97
C LEU A 116 -0.66 17.26 9.90
N TYR A 117 0.42 16.68 9.37
CA TYR A 117 1.67 17.40 9.20
C TYR A 117 1.49 18.67 8.34
N TYR A 118 0.85 18.56 7.17
CA TYR A 118 0.62 19.73 6.32
C TYR A 118 -0.39 20.71 6.89
N TYR A 119 -1.35 20.24 7.69
CA TYR A 119 -2.26 21.09 8.46
C TYR A 119 -1.49 21.97 9.45
N GLU A 120 -0.62 21.37 10.27
CA GLU A 120 0.21 22.09 11.25
C GLU A 120 1.15 23.12 10.60
N GLN A 121 1.64 22.83 9.39
CA GLN A 121 2.49 23.74 8.61
C GLN A 121 1.70 24.77 7.79
N ASN A 122 0.36 24.75 7.86
CA ASN A 122 -0.54 25.57 7.06
C ASN A 122 -0.30 25.48 5.53
N GLN A 123 0.02 24.27 5.03
CA GLN A 123 0.33 23.99 3.62
C GLN A 123 -0.83 23.26 2.92
N LEU A 124 -1.97 23.95 2.74
CA LEU A 124 -3.19 23.33 2.19
C LEU A 124 -2.97 22.62 0.86
N GLN A 125 -2.23 23.24 -0.08
CA GLN A 125 -2.03 22.66 -1.41
C GLN A 125 -1.36 21.29 -1.35
N LYS A 126 -0.41 21.09 -0.44
CA LYS A 126 0.24 19.78 -0.27
C LYS A 126 -0.70 18.78 0.41
N GLY A 127 -1.52 19.22 1.36
CA GLY A 127 -2.58 18.38 1.93
C GLY A 127 -3.58 17.92 0.86
N GLU A 128 -3.98 18.82 -0.03
CA GLU A 128 -4.83 18.50 -1.19
C GLU A 128 -4.19 17.44 -2.10
N GLU A 129 -2.89 17.56 -2.41
CA GLU A 129 -2.17 16.57 -3.23
C GLU A 129 -2.20 15.18 -2.59
N ILE A 130 -1.98 15.09 -1.27
CA ILE A 130 -2.03 13.83 -0.53
C ILE A 130 -3.41 13.18 -0.58
N ILE A 131 -4.47 13.92 -0.22
CA ILE A 131 -5.82 13.35 -0.19
C ILE A 131 -6.33 13.02 -1.60
N GLN A 132 -6.00 13.84 -2.60
CA GLN A 132 -6.40 13.57 -3.98
C GLN A 132 -5.78 12.28 -4.50
N HIS A 133 -4.49 12.06 -4.20
CA HIS A 133 -3.80 10.83 -4.56
C HIS A 133 -4.43 9.62 -3.87
N TYR A 134 -4.61 9.67 -2.55
CA TYR A 134 -5.24 8.58 -1.78
C TYR A 134 -6.62 8.20 -2.32
N MET A 135 -7.46 9.20 -2.62
CA MET A 135 -8.82 9.02 -3.13
C MET A 135 -8.88 8.56 -4.60
N THR A 136 -7.76 8.46 -5.32
CA THR A 136 -7.75 7.73 -6.61
C THR A 136 -7.75 6.22 -6.39
N GLN A 137 -7.27 5.76 -5.23
CA GLN A 137 -7.11 4.36 -4.90
C GLN A 137 -8.21 3.85 -3.95
N TYR A 138 -8.67 4.70 -3.03
CA TYR A 138 -9.62 4.35 -1.98
C TYR A 138 -10.75 5.38 -1.89
N ILE A 139 -11.59 5.46 -2.93
CA ILE A 139 -12.66 6.46 -2.99
C ILE A 139 -13.81 6.19 -2.01
N GLU A 140 -13.98 4.92 -1.65
CA GLU A 140 -14.96 4.40 -0.72
C GLU A 140 -14.58 4.60 0.76
N ASP A 141 -13.37 5.11 1.05
CA ASP A 141 -12.93 5.41 2.40
C ASP A 141 -13.57 6.71 2.92
N GLU A 142 -14.84 6.60 3.32
CA GLU A 142 -15.61 7.70 3.87
C GLU A 142 -15.04 8.25 5.18
N GLU A 143 -14.33 7.43 5.96
CA GLU A 143 -13.72 7.86 7.22
C GLU A 143 -12.60 8.86 6.95
N MET A 144 -11.70 8.53 6.02
CA MET A 144 -10.65 9.47 5.58
C MET A 144 -11.25 10.75 5.01
N LEU A 145 -12.32 10.65 4.21
CA LEU A 145 -13.02 11.81 3.68
C LEU A 145 -13.56 12.72 4.79
N ARG A 146 -14.21 12.13 5.80
CA ARG A 146 -14.73 12.89 6.96
C ARG A 146 -13.61 13.60 7.71
N GLU A 147 -12.48 12.94 7.92
CA GLU A 147 -11.32 13.55 8.58
C GLU A 147 -10.73 14.69 7.75
N TRP A 148 -10.59 14.53 6.43
CA TRP A 148 -10.15 15.62 5.56
C TRP A 148 -11.09 16.83 5.60
N LEU A 149 -12.41 16.62 5.51
CA LEU A 149 -13.38 17.72 5.58
C LEU A 149 -13.31 18.47 6.92
N LYS A 150 -13.14 17.75 8.04
CA LYS A 150 -12.92 18.37 9.35
C LYS A 150 -11.65 19.21 9.38
N LEU A 151 -10.54 18.71 8.84
CA LEU A 151 -9.27 19.45 8.78
C LEU A 151 -9.42 20.73 7.97
N VAL A 152 -10.03 20.65 6.78
CA VAL A 152 -10.28 21.82 5.93
C VAL A 152 -11.17 22.86 6.60
N ALA A 153 -12.25 22.42 7.25
CA ALA A 153 -13.18 23.34 7.92
C ALA A 153 -12.51 24.16 9.03
N HIS A 154 -11.43 23.64 9.63
CA HIS A 154 -10.63 24.33 10.65
C HIS A 154 -9.30 24.85 10.09
N TRP A 155 -9.15 24.89 8.77
CA TRP A 155 -7.93 25.35 8.12
C TRP A 155 -7.98 26.87 7.97
N GLN A 156 -7.03 27.55 8.59
CA GLN A 156 -7.01 29.00 8.67
C GLN A 156 -7.01 29.63 7.26
N GLY A 157 -8.04 30.41 6.96
CA GLY A 157 -8.19 31.14 5.68
C GLY A 157 -8.82 30.32 4.54
N TYR A 158 -9.30 29.11 4.82
CA TYR A 158 -9.93 28.21 3.84
C TYR A 158 -11.20 27.53 4.37
N GLU A 159 -11.83 28.12 5.38
CA GLU A 159 -12.95 27.55 6.11
C GLU A 159 -14.15 27.23 5.19
N GLU A 160 -14.35 28.04 4.14
CA GLU A 160 -15.42 27.86 3.15
C GLU A 160 -15.14 26.73 2.13
N LYS A 161 -13.90 26.26 1.99
CA LYS A 161 -13.54 25.22 1.01
C LYS A 161 -14.11 23.85 1.34
N SER A 162 -14.52 23.61 2.59
CA SER A 162 -15.07 22.32 3.01
C SER A 162 -16.29 21.90 2.18
N ASP A 163 -17.16 22.85 1.82
CA ASP A 163 -18.36 22.54 1.02
C ASP A 163 -18.00 22.23 -0.44
N GLU A 164 -17.00 22.90 -1.00
CA GLU A 164 -16.46 22.64 -2.35
C GLU A 164 -15.90 21.21 -2.45
N TYR A 165 -15.07 20.79 -1.49
CA TYR A 165 -14.55 19.43 -1.49
C TYR A 165 -15.64 18.39 -1.34
N ARG A 166 -16.62 18.61 -0.46
CA ARG A 166 -17.74 17.67 -0.30
C ARG A 166 -18.46 17.45 -1.63
N HIS A 167 -18.72 18.51 -2.39
CA HIS A 167 -19.30 18.38 -3.73
C HIS A 167 -18.40 17.59 -4.68
N ARG A 168 -17.11 17.94 -4.77
CA ARG A 168 -16.15 17.25 -5.64
C ARG A 168 -16.02 15.76 -5.33
N PHE A 169 -16.03 15.38 -4.05
CA PHE A 169 -15.95 13.98 -3.64
C PHE A 169 -17.22 13.21 -3.96
N ASN A 170 -18.40 13.79 -3.75
CA ASN A 170 -19.67 13.17 -4.12
C ASN A 170 -19.76 12.93 -5.63
N GLU A 171 -19.33 13.88 -6.45
CA GLU A 171 -19.27 13.71 -7.92
C GLU A 171 -18.33 12.57 -8.33
N LYS A 172 -17.17 12.48 -7.67
CA LYS A 172 -16.19 11.42 -7.94
C LYS A 172 -16.69 10.05 -7.48
N LEU A 173 -17.39 9.97 -6.35
CA LEU A 173 -18.00 8.72 -5.87
C LEU A 173 -19.09 8.25 -6.84
N ALA A 174 -19.96 9.16 -7.27
CA ALA A 174 -21.01 8.85 -8.25
C ALA A 174 -20.46 8.36 -9.59
N SER A 175 -19.30 8.87 -10.04
CA SER A 175 -18.65 8.39 -11.27
C SER A 175 -17.94 7.04 -11.08
N ALA A 176 -17.46 6.72 -9.88
CA ALA A 176 -16.87 5.42 -9.56
C ALA A 176 -17.92 4.30 -9.39
N GLU A 177 -19.12 4.63 -8.87
CA GLU A 177 -20.25 3.69 -8.72
C GLU A 177 -20.95 3.35 -10.05
N LEU A 178 -20.64 4.07 -11.12
CA LEU A 178 -21.07 3.78 -12.49
C LEU A 178 -19.95 2.99 -13.20
N PRO A 179 -19.79 1.66 -12.98
CA PRO A 179 -18.87 0.91 -13.83
C PRO A 179 -19.35 1.08 -15.27
N LEU A 180 -18.43 1.46 -16.15
CA LEU A 180 -18.65 1.56 -17.59
C LEU A 180 -19.36 0.28 -18.07
N LEU A 181 -20.65 0.42 -18.35
CA LEU A 181 -21.41 -0.53 -19.15
C LEU A 181 -20.89 -0.41 -20.58
N GLU A 182 -19.81 -1.12 -20.89
CA GLU A 182 -19.42 -1.45 -22.27
C GLU A 182 -19.58 -2.96 -22.51
#